data_AF-A0A853LVT9-F1
#
_entry.id   AF-A0A853LVT9-F1
#
_cell.length_a   1.000
_cell.length_b   1.000
_cell.length_c   1.000
_cell.angle_alpha   90.00
_cell.angle_beta   90.00
_cell.angle_gamma   90.00
#
_symmetry.space_group_name_H-M   'P 1'
#
loop_
_entity.id
_entity.type
_entity.pdbx_description
1 polymer ?
#
loop_
_entity_poly.entity_id
_entity_poly.type
_entity_poly.pdbx_seq_one_letter_code
_entity_poly.pdbx_strand_id
1 'polypeptide(L)'
;MTAVVVEAPQPDVEGISQPQAVVVGVMAGAGVQIGVLLDANAPVSVMTEPLLKVVNSRLRELGESPLEAKGRGRWALCLVDGSPLRATTSLAEQDVYDGDRLWIRFIPDTEHRSQVIEHISTAVAADLSKRFAAIDPVVAVQVGASMVGIGVTTAAGLLGWWRWHHNSWLPTVYAGVIGLLALGVALMLLMRARTQQDRRVADIMLLSSLAPISVSAASAPPGGVGSPHAVLGFGVLTVGAMLALRFTG
;
A
#
# COMPACT_ATOMS: atom_id res chain seq x y z
N MET A 1 -40.40 -4.51 82.94
CA MET A 1 -40.52 -3.74 81.68
C MET A 1 -39.18 -3.79 80.97
N THR A 2 -39.03 -4.67 80.00
CA THR A 2 -37.97 -4.58 78.97
C THR A 2 -38.52 -5.32 77.76
N ALA A 3 -38.78 -4.55 76.70
CA ALA A 3 -39.56 -4.92 75.55
C ALA A 3 -38.77 -5.78 74.56
N VAL A 4 -39.47 -6.78 74.01
CA VAL A 4 -39.09 -7.51 72.80
C VAL A 4 -39.25 -6.55 71.62
N VAL A 5 -38.14 -6.22 70.95
CA VAL A 5 -38.18 -5.50 69.67
C VAL A 5 -38.18 -6.55 68.57
N VAL A 6 -39.34 -6.68 67.93
CA VAL A 6 -39.56 -7.41 66.70
C VAL A 6 -38.94 -6.58 65.57
N GLU A 7 -37.90 -7.12 64.93
CA GLU A 7 -37.31 -6.51 63.74
C GLU A 7 -38.19 -6.86 62.53
N ALA A 8 -38.82 -5.84 61.97
CA ALA A 8 -39.70 -5.93 60.81
C ALA A 8 -38.89 -6.25 59.53
N PRO A 9 -39.49 -6.95 58.55
CA PRO A 9 -38.86 -7.18 57.26
C PRO A 9 -38.78 -5.85 56.50
N GLN A 10 -37.57 -5.42 56.15
CA GLN A 10 -37.38 -4.26 55.27
C GLN A 10 -37.76 -4.64 53.83
N PRO A 11 -38.53 -3.78 53.14
CA PRO A 11 -39.09 -4.05 51.83
C PRO A 11 -38.03 -3.99 50.74
N ASP A 12 -38.20 -4.84 49.73
CA ASP A 12 -37.49 -4.81 48.45
C ASP A 12 -37.47 -3.39 47.87
N VAL A 13 -36.27 -2.83 47.74
CA VAL A 13 -36.03 -1.61 46.96
C VAL A 13 -35.77 -2.05 45.51
N GLU A 14 -36.85 -2.28 44.78
CA GLU A 14 -36.85 -2.33 43.33
C GLU A 14 -36.64 -0.90 42.79
N GLY A 15 -35.64 -0.69 41.93
CA GLY A 15 -35.60 0.51 41.09
C GLY A 15 -34.29 1.29 40.99
N ILE A 16 -33.11 0.69 41.26
CA ILE A 16 -31.85 1.21 40.74
C ILE A 16 -31.01 0.03 40.28
N SER A 17 -31.18 -0.39 39.02
CA SER A 17 -30.26 -1.35 38.40
C SER A 17 -28.87 -0.72 38.39
N GLN A 18 -28.02 -1.10 39.34
CA GLN A 18 -26.60 -0.77 39.27
C GLN A 18 -26.08 -1.31 37.92
N PRO A 19 -25.31 -0.52 37.16
CA PRO A 19 -24.73 -1.01 35.92
C PRO A 19 -23.87 -2.22 36.27
N GLN A 20 -24.32 -3.40 35.86
CA GLN A 20 -23.54 -4.62 36.03
C GLN A 20 -22.38 -4.50 35.05
N ALA A 21 -21.18 -4.35 35.58
CA ALA A 21 -19.98 -4.21 34.79
C ALA A 21 -19.44 -5.59 34.41
N VAL A 22 -19.22 -5.84 33.12
CA VAL A 22 -18.55 -7.03 32.60
C VAL A 22 -17.20 -6.64 32.03
N VAL A 23 -16.14 -7.34 32.45
CA VAL A 23 -14.78 -7.20 31.93
C VAL A 23 -14.60 -8.12 30.74
N VAL A 24 -14.49 -7.57 29.54
CA VAL A 24 -14.27 -8.35 28.31
C VAL A 24 -12.93 -8.02 27.67
N GLY A 25 -12.31 -9.02 27.07
CA GLY A 25 -11.10 -8.87 26.27
C GLY A 25 -11.44 -8.59 24.82
N VAL A 26 -11.24 -7.34 24.38
CA VAL A 26 -11.54 -6.96 23.00
C VAL A 26 -10.30 -7.13 22.11
N MET A 27 -10.41 -8.00 21.13
CA MET A 27 -9.42 -8.28 20.10
C MET A 27 -9.58 -7.29 18.95
N ALA A 28 -8.51 -6.54 18.67
CA ALA A 28 -8.44 -5.54 17.62
C ALA A 28 -7.17 -5.71 16.77
N GLY A 29 -7.28 -5.46 15.46
CA GLY A 29 -6.15 -5.45 14.54
C GLY A 29 -5.42 -6.81 14.41
N ALA A 30 -4.09 -6.77 14.36
CA ALA A 30 -3.20 -7.92 14.17
C ALA A 30 -3.02 -8.82 15.42
N GLY A 31 -4.02 -8.86 16.32
CA GLY A 31 -4.01 -9.74 17.50
C GLY A 31 -3.79 -9.05 18.85
N VAL A 32 -4.03 -7.74 18.95
CA VAL A 32 -3.92 -7.01 20.21
C VAL A 32 -5.19 -7.23 21.05
N GLN A 33 -5.02 -7.71 22.29
CA GLN A 33 -6.11 -7.86 23.26
C GLN A 33 -6.13 -6.66 24.21
N ILE A 34 -7.27 -5.97 24.28
CA ILE A 34 -7.48 -4.83 25.18
C ILE A 34 -8.61 -5.19 26.14
N GLY A 35 -8.32 -5.27 27.44
CA GLY A 35 -9.34 -5.45 28.46
C GLY A 35 -10.15 -4.16 28.64
N VAL A 36 -11.48 -4.24 28.49
CA VAL A 36 -12.39 -3.11 28.67
C VAL A 36 -13.54 -3.55 29.55
N LEU A 37 -13.95 -2.64 30.45
CA LEU A 37 -15.14 -2.81 31.27
C LEU A 37 -16.34 -2.23 30.52
N LEU A 38 -17.32 -3.08 30.22
CA LEU A 38 -18.57 -2.73 29.55
C LEU A 38 -19.76 -2.94 30.49
N ASP A 39 -20.86 -2.23 30.24
CA ASP A 39 -22.13 -2.41 30.94
C ASP A 39 -22.89 -3.60 30.33
N ALA A 40 -23.19 -4.60 31.15
CA ALA A 40 -23.88 -5.83 30.77
C ALA A 40 -25.29 -5.57 30.26
N ASN A 41 -25.95 -4.54 30.79
CA ASN A 41 -27.37 -4.25 30.59
C ASN A 41 -27.62 -3.22 29.48
N ALA A 42 -26.57 -2.54 29.01
CA ALA A 42 -26.70 -1.59 27.91
C ALA A 42 -26.70 -2.30 26.54
N PRO A 43 -27.45 -1.78 25.54
CA PRO A 43 -27.45 -2.34 24.20
C PRO A 43 -26.10 -2.15 23.50
N VAL A 44 -25.62 -3.19 22.82
CA VAL A 44 -24.30 -3.22 22.16
C VAL A 44 -24.09 -2.07 21.17
N SER A 45 -25.14 -1.60 20.50
CA SER A 45 -25.09 -0.46 19.56
C SER A 45 -24.58 0.84 20.20
N VAL A 46 -24.99 1.14 21.44
CA VAL A 46 -24.61 2.38 22.14
C VAL A 46 -23.15 2.32 22.59
N MET A 47 -22.63 1.12 22.84
CA MET A 47 -21.28 0.91 23.37
C MET A 47 -20.21 0.78 22.28
N THR A 48 -20.59 0.40 21.07
CA THR A 48 -19.65 0.11 19.97
C THR A 48 -18.88 1.36 19.51
N GLU A 49 -19.53 2.51 19.38
CA GLU A 49 -18.87 3.76 18.94
C GLU A 49 -17.88 4.34 19.97
N PRO A 50 -18.23 4.48 21.27
CA PRO A 50 -17.26 4.87 22.30
C PRO A 50 -16.09 3.89 22.41
N LEU A 51 -16.37 2.59 22.31
CA LEU A 51 -15.34 1.56 22.39
C LEU A 51 -14.36 1.66 21.22
N LEU A 52 -14.84 1.92 20.00
CA LEU A 52 -13.98 2.13 18.84
C LEU A 52 -13.02 3.32 19.05
N LYS A 53 -13.48 4.41 19.69
CA LYS A 53 -12.61 5.56 20.03
C LYS A 53 -11.52 5.17 21.03
N VAL A 54 -11.87 4.43 22.09
CA VAL A 54 -10.90 3.97 23.10
C VAL A 54 -9.89 3.00 22.50
N VAL A 55 -10.35 2.02 21.72
CA VAL A 55 -9.50 1.04 21.06
C VAL A 55 -8.57 1.70 20.04
N ASN A 56 -9.05 2.63 19.22
CA ASN A 56 -8.20 3.39 18.29
C ASN A 56 -7.23 4.35 18.98
N SER A 57 -7.55 4.86 20.18
CA SER A 57 -6.59 5.61 21.00
C SER A 57 -5.46 4.68 21.48
N ARG A 58 -5.81 3.50 22.00
CA ARG A 58 -4.84 2.49 22.46
C ARG A 58 -3.97 1.95 21.33
N LEU A 59 -4.56 1.62 20.17
CA LEU A 59 -3.81 1.16 19.00
C LEU A 59 -2.78 2.22 18.55
N ARG A 60 -3.14 3.51 18.59
CA ARG A 60 -2.20 4.61 18.30
C ARG A 60 -1.08 4.74 19.34
N GLU A 61 -1.39 4.57 20.63
CA GLU A 61 -0.37 4.51 21.70
C GLU A 61 0.59 3.33 21.50
N LEU A 62 0.09 2.21 21.00
CA LEU A 62 0.85 0.98 20.70
C LEU A 62 1.59 1.03 19.34
N GLY A 63 1.41 2.10 18.54
CA GLY A 63 2.02 2.23 17.21
C GLY A 63 1.42 1.32 16.13
N GLU A 64 0.26 0.73 16.40
CA GLU A 64 -0.43 -0.20 15.50
C GLU A 64 -1.42 0.54 14.58
N SER A 65 -1.72 -0.05 13.42
CA SER A 65 -2.62 0.56 12.45
C SER A 65 -4.04 0.77 13.03
N PRO A 66 -4.61 1.99 12.95
CA PRO A 66 -5.95 2.26 13.46
C PRO A 66 -7.00 1.50 12.65
N LEU A 67 -8.08 1.09 13.32
CA LEU A 67 -9.22 0.45 12.68
C LEU A 67 -10.02 1.51 11.91
N GLU A 68 -9.82 1.56 10.58
CA GLU A 68 -10.55 2.43 9.67
C GLU A 68 -11.66 1.69 8.93
N ALA A 69 -12.82 2.34 8.78
CA ALA A 69 -13.95 1.80 8.04
C ALA A 69 -13.63 1.78 6.53
N LYS A 70 -13.38 0.59 5.97
CA LYS A 70 -13.15 0.42 4.52
C LYS A 70 -14.47 0.33 3.74
N GLY A 71 -15.27 1.40 3.78
CA GLY A 71 -16.49 1.55 2.97
C GLY A 71 -17.78 1.79 3.76
N ARG A 72 -18.93 1.49 3.14
CA ARG A 72 -20.25 1.55 3.79
C ARG A 72 -20.49 0.25 4.57
N GLY A 73 -20.80 0.36 5.85
CA GLY A 73 -20.96 -0.78 6.75
C GLY A 73 -21.12 -0.32 8.20
N ARG A 74 -21.24 -1.30 9.10
CA ARG A 74 -21.35 -1.06 10.54
C ARG A 74 -20.28 -1.83 11.30
N TRP A 75 -19.77 -1.23 12.37
CA TRP A 75 -18.94 -1.94 13.32
C TRP A 75 -19.83 -2.83 14.18
N ALA A 76 -19.39 -4.07 14.38
CA ALA A 76 -20.06 -5.00 15.29
C ALA A 76 -19.01 -5.71 16.15
N LEU A 77 -19.41 -6.00 17.39
CA LEU A 77 -18.71 -6.98 18.21
C LEU A 77 -19.08 -8.37 17.69
N CYS A 78 -18.09 -9.21 17.48
CA CYS A 78 -18.24 -10.59 17.10
C CYS A 78 -17.72 -11.49 18.23
N LEU A 79 -18.36 -12.64 18.40
CA LEU A 79 -17.83 -13.73 19.21
C LEU A 79 -16.55 -14.31 18.57
N VAL A 80 -15.82 -15.13 19.32
CA VAL A 80 -14.59 -15.80 18.83
C VAL A 80 -14.85 -16.70 17.62
N ASP A 81 -16.07 -17.21 17.48
CA ASP A 81 -16.53 -18.00 16.34
C ASP A 81 -16.79 -17.17 15.06
N GLY A 82 -16.68 -15.84 15.15
CA GLY A 82 -16.91 -14.91 14.06
C GLY A 82 -18.38 -14.51 13.86
N SER A 83 -19.30 -15.00 14.70
CA SER A 83 -20.71 -14.61 14.66
C SER A 83 -20.89 -13.19 15.22
N PRO A 84 -21.62 -12.30 14.52
CA PRO A 84 -21.82 -10.93 15.00
C PRO A 84 -22.88 -10.87 16.10
N LEU A 85 -22.60 -10.17 17.19
CA LEU A 85 -23.58 -9.88 18.23
C LEU A 85 -24.69 -8.98 17.67
N ARG A 86 -25.90 -9.19 18.18
CA ARG A 86 -27.07 -8.37 17.87
C ARG A 86 -26.92 -7.01 18.53
N ALA A 87 -26.91 -5.96 17.72
CA ALA A 87 -26.69 -4.58 18.17
C ALA A 87 -27.81 -4.00 19.05
N THR A 88 -29.01 -4.59 19.00
CA THR A 88 -30.22 -4.16 19.74
C THR A 88 -30.37 -4.84 21.11
N THR A 89 -29.53 -5.83 21.39
CA THR A 89 -29.64 -6.72 22.56
C THR A 89 -28.45 -6.43 23.49
N SER A 90 -28.62 -6.65 24.79
CA SER A 90 -27.55 -6.41 25.77
C SER A 90 -26.50 -7.54 25.75
N LEU A 91 -25.39 -7.36 26.48
CA LEU A 91 -24.34 -8.39 26.60
C LEU A 91 -24.79 -9.55 27.49
N ALA A 92 -25.54 -9.25 28.57
CA ALA A 92 -26.10 -10.25 29.47
C ALA A 92 -27.13 -11.16 28.78
N GLU A 93 -27.96 -10.59 27.89
CA GLU A 93 -28.95 -11.35 27.11
C GLU A 93 -28.33 -12.22 26.01
N GLN A 94 -27.05 -11.99 25.68
CA GLN A 94 -26.29 -12.76 24.69
C GLN A 94 -25.27 -13.70 25.34
N ASP A 95 -25.44 -13.98 26.64
CA ASP A 95 -24.60 -14.90 27.43
C ASP A 95 -23.10 -14.56 27.37
N VAL A 96 -22.76 -13.27 27.35
CA VAL A 96 -21.36 -12.82 27.45
C VAL A 96 -21.00 -12.59 28.91
N TYR A 97 -19.99 -13.30 29.39
CA TYR A 97 -19.57 -13.28 30.79
C TYR A 97 -18.21 -12.60 30.98
N ASP A 98 -17.85 -12.37 32.24
CA ASP A 98 -16.55 -11.83 32.61
C ASP A 98 -15.41 -12.71 32.09
N GLY A 99 -14.46 -12.07 31.40
CA GLY A 99 -13.29 -12.72 30.80
C GLY A 99 -13.46 -13.14 29.35
N ASP A 100 -14.66 -13.01 28.78
CA ASP A 100 -14.90 -13.39 27.39
C ASP A 100 -14.13 -12.53 26.39
N ARG A 101 -13.74 -13.16 25.29
CA ARG A 101 -12.98 -12.54 24.21
C ARG A 101 -13.89 -12.18 23.04
N LEU A 102 -13.94 -10.91 22.69
CA LEU A 102 -14.76 -10.40 21.60
C LEU A 102 -13.88 -9.78 20.53
N TRP A 103 -14.26 -9.91 19.26
CA TRP A 103 -13.58 -9.26 18.14
C TRP A 103 -14.34 -8.02 17.69
N ILE A 104 -13.64 -6.92 17.42
CA ILE A 104 -14.25 -5.82 16.67
C ILE A 104 -14.01 -6.05 15.20
N ARG A 105 -15.09 -6.21 14.42
CA ARG A 105 -14.99 -6.33 12.96
C ARG A 105 -15.91 -5.33 12.29
N PHE A 106 -15.42 -4.76 11.18
CA PHE A 106 -16.25 -3.99 10.27
C PHE A 106 -17.05 -4.95 9.39
N ILE A 107 -18.38 -4.94 9.53
CA ILE A 107 -19.28 -5.71 8.68
C ILE A 107 -19.69 -4.80 7.53
N PRO A 108 -19.25 -5.08 6.29
CA PRO A 108 -19.67 -4.30 5.13
C PRO A 108 -21.17 -4.48 4.93
N ASP A 109 -21.85 -3.39 4.61
CA ASP A 109 -23.27 -3.45 4.26
C ASP A 109 -23.41 -4.20 2.92
N THR A 110 -24.10 -5.35 2.96
CA THR A 110 -24.31 -6.20 1.78
C THR A 110 -25.47 -5.72 0.91
N GLU A 111 -26.19 -4.66 1.29
CA GLU A 111 -27.24 -4.09 0.46
C GLU A 111 -26.64 -3.34 -0.74
N HIS A 112 -26.28 -4.12 -1.76
CA HIS A 112 -25.84 -3.61 -3.05
C HIS A 112 -27.09 -3.31 -3.88
N ARG A 113 -27.57 -2.06 -3.85
CA ARG A 113 -28.59 -1.60 -4.81
C ARG A 113 -27.96 -1.66 -6.20
N SER A 114 -28.25 -2.72 -6.96
CA SER A 114 -27.87 -2.81 -8.36
C SER A 114 -28.52 -1.65 -9.09
N GLN A 115 -27.71 -0.72 -9.60
CA GLN A 115 -28.24 0.33 -10.45
C GLN A 115 -28.88 -0.34 -11.68
N VAL A 116 -30.16 -0.08 -11.90
CA VAL A 116 -30.85 -0.49 -13.12
C VAL A 116 -30.34 0.44 -14.22
N ILE A 117 -29.35 -0.03 -14.99
CA ILE A 117 -28.81 0.72 -16.12
C ILE A 117 -29.67 0.40 -17.34
N GLU A 118 -30.46 1.37 -17.80
CA GLU A 118 -31.43 1.19 -18.90
C GLU A 118 -30.76 1.05 -20.28
N HIS A 119 -29.48 1.41 -20.38
CA HIS A 119 -28.73 1.40 -21.62
C HIS A 119 -27.52 0.46 -21.56
N ILE A 120 -27.45 -0.45 -22.54
CA ILE A 120 -26.40 -1.46 -22.67
C ILE A 120 -25.00 -0.82 -22.77
N SER A 121 -24.88 0.32 -23.44
CA SER A 121 -23.62 1.07 -23.56
C SER A 121 -23.08 1.56 -22.21
N THR A 122 -23.96 2.08 -21.36
CA THR A 122 -23.60 2.53 -20.01
C THR A 122 -23.28 1.35 -19.09
N ALA A 123 -23.96 0.21 -19.26
CA ALA A 123 -23.67 -1.00 -18.50
C ALA A 123 -22.29 -1.56 -18.83
N VAL A 124 -21.92 -1.60 -20.10
CA VAL A 124 -20.59 -2.03 -20.55
C VAL A 124 -19.51 -1.04 -20.09
N ALA A 125 -19.75 0.28 -20.18
CA ALA A 125 -18.82 1.28 -19.68
C ALA A 125 -18.61 1.17 -18.15
N ALA A 126 -19.67 0.89 -17.40
CA ALA A 126 -19.62 0.68 -15.96
C ALA A 126 -18.94 -0.66 -15.57
N ASP A 127 -19.03 -1.70 -16.40
CA ASP A 127 -18.27 -2.93 -16.18
C ASP A 127 -16.79 -2.77 -16.55
N LEU A 128 -16.48 -2.07 -17.65
CA LEU A 128 -15.11 -1.76 -18.04
C LEU A 128 -14.42 -0.88 -17.01
N SER A 129 -15.09 0.14 -16.45
CA SER A 129 -14.48 1.00 -15.43
C SER A 129 -14.20 0.29 -14.10
N LYS A 130 -14.88 -0.84 -13.83
CA LYS A 130 -14.57 -1.72 -12.69
C LYS A 130 -13.34 -2.59 -12.94
N ARG A 131 -13.11 -2.99 -14.20
CA ARG A 131 -12.00 -3.87 -14.59
C ARG A 131 -10.73 -3.10 -14.95
N PHE A 132 -10.86 -1.89 -15.48
CA PHE A 132 -9.76 -1.07 -15.96
C PHE A 132 -9.69 0.23 -15.18
N ALA A 133 -8.61 0.40 -14.42
CA ALA A 133 -8.29 1.68 -13.80
C ALA A 133 -8.04 2.74 -14.88
N ALA A 134 -8.47 3.97 -14.63
CA ALA A 134 -8.12 5.10 -15.47
C ALA A 134 -6.58 5.24 -15.55
N ILE A 135 -6.07 5.68 -16.70
CA ILE A 135 -4.63 5.86 -16.90
C ILE A 135 -4.14 6.94 -15.93
N ASP A 136 -3.36 6.51 -14.95
CA ASP A 136 -2.68 7.40 -14.02
C ASP A 136 -1.54 8.13 -14.77
N PRO A 137 -1.41 9.46 -14.63
CA PRO A 137 -0.29 10.23 -15.17
C PRO A 137 1.09 9.60 -14.88
N VAL A 138 1.24 8.95 -13.72
CA VAL A 138 2.49 8.26 -13.36
C VAL A 138 2.79 7.11 -14.31
N VAL A 139 1.78 6.30 -14.64
CA VAL A 139 1.93 5.15 -15.55
C VAL A 139 2.28 5.65 -16.95
N ALA A 140 1.65 6.74 -17.40
CA ALA A 140 1.95 7.35 -18.69
C ALA A 140 3.44 7.79 -18.78
N VAL A 141 3.97 8.43 -17.74
CA VAL A 141 5.39 8.83 -17.70
C VAL A 141 6.32 7.62 -17.69
N GLN A 142 6.00 6.57 -16.93
CA GLN A 142 6.80 5.34 -16.90
C GLN A 142 6.85 4.64 -18.25
N VAL A 143 5.71 4.55 -18.94
CA VAL A 143 5.66 3.97 -20.30
C VAL A 143 6.46 4.83 -21.27
N GLY A 144 6.32 6.16 -21.23
CA GLY A 144 7.11 7.08 -22.06
C GLY A 144 8.62 6.92 -21.83
N ALA A 145 9.05 6.84 -20.58
CA ALA A 145 10.45 6.62 -20.23
C ALA A 145 10.97 5.26 -20.76
N SER A 146 10.16 4.21 -20.64
CA SER A 146 10.52 2.88 -21.17
C SER A 146 10.66 2.88 -22.70
N MET A 147 9.77 3.55 -23.44
CA MET A 147 9.87 3.69 -24.89
C MET A 147 11.16 4.42 -25.31
N VAL A 148 11.51 5.51 -24.62
CA VAL A 148 12.76 6.23 -24.88
C VAL A 148 13.96 5.34 -24.56
N GLY A 149 13.95 4.62 -23.43
CA GLY A 149 15.03 3.72 -23.05
C GLY A 149 15.26 2.59 -24.08
N ILE A 150 14.18 2.00 -24.60
CA ILE A 150 14.25 1.00 -25.67
C ILE A 150 14.84 1.62 -26.95
N GLY A 151 14.37 2.81 -27.34
CA GLY A 151 14.87 3.52 -28.51
C GLY A 151 16.37 3.81 -28.44
N VAL A 152 16.84 4.32 -27.30
CA VAL A 152 18.26 4.63 -27.05
C VAL A 152 19.12 3.37 -27.09
N THR A 153 18.65 2.28 -26.45
CA THR A 153 19.38 1.01 -26.44
C THR A 153 19.46 0.38 -27.83
N THR A 154 18.36 0.46 -28.59
CA THR A 154 18.31 -0.05 -29.97
C THR A 154 19.23 0.77 -30.89
N ALA A 155 19.24 2.09 -30.75
CA ALA A 155 20.15 2.97 -31.49
C ALA A 155 21.62 2.65 -31.18
N ALA A 156 21.96 2.41 -29.91
CA ALA A 156 23.31 2.00 -29.51
C ALA A 156 23.70 0.65 -30.14
N GLY A 157 22.79 -0.33 -30.15
CA GLY A 157 23.00 -1.63 -30.81
C GLY A 157 23.24 -1.49 -32.31
N LEU A 158 22.46 -0.64 -32.99
CA LEU A 158 22.63 -0.37 -34.42
C LEU A 158 23.98 0.28 -34.74
N LEU A 159 24.43 1.23 -33.92
CA LEU A 159 25.74 1.87 -34.07
C LEU A 159 26.89 0.89 -33.82
N GLY A 160 26.76 0.01 -32.82
CA GLY A 160 27.72 -1.07 -32.57
C GLY A 160 27.80 -2.06 -33.73
N TRP A 161 26.65 -2.46 -34.28
CA TRP A 161 26.58 -3.32 -35.46
C TRP A 161 27.20 -2.64 -36.69
N TRP A 162 26.93 -1.36 -36.90
CA TRP A 162 27.50 -0.62 -38.02
C TRP A 162 29.03 -0.45 -37.89
N ARG A 163 29.56 -0.26 -36.66
CA ARG A 163 31.01 -0.25 -36.38
C ARG A 163 31.71 -1.57 -36.69
N TRP A 164 31.00 -2.69 -36.57
CA TRP A 164 31.51 -4.02 -36.90
C TRP A 164 31.73 -4.18 -38.40
N HIS A 165 30.81 -3.66 -39.22
CA HIS A 165 30.88 -3.74 -40.68
C HIS A 165 31.72 -2.62 -41.32
N HIS A 166 31.76 -1.44 -40.69
CA HIS A 166 32.42 -0.26 -41.24
C HIS A 166 33.41 0.32 -40.23
N ASN A 167 34.65 0.50 -40.66
CA ASN A 167 35.71 1.09 -39.84
C ASN A 167 35.66 2.63 -39.87
N SER A 168 34.55 3.19 -39.40
CA SER A 168 34.29 4.62 -39.33
C SER A 168 34.33 5.10 -37.87
N TRP A 169 34.63 6.39 -37.68
CA TRP A 169 34.67 7.07 -36.37
C TRP A 169 33.31 7.63 -35.94
N LEU A 170 32.34 7.64 -36.86
CA LEU A 170 30.98 8.12 -36.64
C LEU A 170 30.24 7.38 -35.49
N PRO A 171 30.35 6.06 -35.28
CA PRO A 171 29.69 5.36 -34.17
C PRO A 171 30.12 5.89 -32.81
N THR A 172 31.42 6.20 -32.67
CA THR A 172 32.00 6.73 -31.43
C THR A 172 31.37 8.05 -31.05
N VAL A 173 31.26 8.98 -32.01
CA VAL A 173 30.70 10.32 -31.81
C VAL A 173 29.20 10.25 -31.54
N TYR A 174 28.43 9.56 -32.40
CA TYR A 174 26.98 9.49 -32.23
C TYR A 174 26.58 8.74 -30.96
N ALA A 175 27.20 7.60 -30.66
CA ALA A 175 26.92 6.87 -29.42
C ALA A 175 27.34 7.69 -28.19
N GLY A 176 28.44 8.44 -28.27
CA GLY A 176 28.90 9.33 -27.20
C GLY A 176 27.92 10.45 -26.92
N VAL A 177 27.43 11.13 -27.96
CA VAL A 177 26.45 12.22 -27.84
C VAL A 177 25.12 11.69 -27.27
N ILE A 178 24.60 10.59 -27.81
CA ILE A 178 23.36 9.97 -27.31
C ILE A 178 23.52 9.56 -25.84
N GLY A 179 24.64 8.93 -25.50
CA GLY A 179 24.94 8.49 -24.13
C GLY A 179 25.06 9.66 -23.14
N LEU A 180 25.78 10.71 -23.51
CA LEU A 180 25.91 11.92 -22.67
C LEU A 180 24.57 12.64 -22.46
N LEU A 181 23.75 12.75 -23.51
CA LEU A 181 22.43 13.36 -23.40
C LEU A 181 21.51 12.53 -22.50
N ALA A 182 21.44 11.21 -22.72
CA ALA A 182 20.60 10.32 -21.92
C ALA A 182 21.04 10.30 -20.44
N LEU A 183 22.36 10.23 -20.18
CA LEU A 183 22.92 10.28 -18.83
C LEU A 183 22.70 11.64 -18.16
N GLY A 184 22.86 12.75 -18.90
CA GLY A 184 22.57 14.09 -18.41
C GLY A 184 21.10 14.26 -17.99
N VAL A 185 20.16 13.77 -18.81
CA VAL A 185 18.73 13.78 -18.47
C VAL A 185 18.46 12.88 -17.26
N ALA A 186 19.05 11.68 -17.21
CA ALA A 186 18.91 10.77 -16.08
C ALA A 186 19.37 11.41 -14.76
N LEU A 187 20.54 12.05 -14.75
CA LEU A 187 21.07 12.75 -13.57
C LEU A 187 20.19 13.94 -13.17
N MET A 188 19.68 14.71 -14.14
CA MET A 188 18.77 15.81 -13.87
C MET A 188 17.46 15.32 -13.23
N LEU A 189 16.90 14.20 -13.72
CA LEU A 189 15.73 13.58 -13.13
C LEU A 189 16.02 13.06 -11.72
N LEU A 190 17.18 12.44 -11.50
CA LEU A 190 17.59 11.92 -10.19
C LEU A 190 17.75 13.04 -9.16
N MET A 191 18.34 14.19 -9.55
CA MET A 191 18.46 15.37 -8.70
C MET A 191 17.10 16.01 -8.36
N ARG A 192 16.11 15.88 -9.26
CA ARG A 192 14.76 16.44 -9.08
C ARG A 192 13.80 15.46 -8.41
N ALA A 193 14.14 14.18 -8.31
CA ALA A 193 13.26 13.15 -7.80
C ALA A 193 12.92 13.39 -6.31
N ARG A 194 11.63 13.56 -6.03
CA ARG A 194 11.10 13.72 -4.64
C ARG A 194 10.29 12.50 -4.21
N THR A 195 9.77 11.75 -5.16
CA THR A 195 8.96 10.55 -4.93
C THR A 195 9.67 9.29 -5.44
N GLN A 196 9.27 8.12 -4.92
CA GLN A 196 9.78 6.83 -5.42
C GLN A 196 9.41 6.57 -6.88
N GLN A 197 8.29 7.12 -7.35
CA GLN A 197 7.84 6.97 -8.74
C GLN A 197 8.71 7.79 -9.70
N ASP A 198 9.07 9.02 -9.34
CA ASP A 198 10.01 9.84 -10.11
C ASP A 198 11.40 9.19 -10.17
N ARG A 199 11.82 8.56 -9.06
CA ARG A 199 13.10 7.85 -9.00
C ARG A 199 13.15 6.66 -9.96
N ARG A 200 12.08 5.86 -10.05
CA ARG A 200 11.99 4.76 -11.04
C ARG A 200 12.15 5.24 -12.48
N VAL A 201 11.59 6.40 -12.82
CA VAL A 201 11.74 6.99 -14.17
C VAL A 201 13.19 7.40 -14.42
N ALA A 202 13.83 8.02 -13.43
CA ALA A 202 15.24 8.37 -13.49
C ALA A 202 16.14 7.11 -13.62
N ASP A 203 15.84 6.05 -12.89
CA ASP A 203 16.58 4.78 -12.94
C ASP A 203 16.46 4.09 -14.31
N ILE A 204 15.27 4.09 -14.92
CA ILE A 204 15.08 3.56 -16.28
C ILE A 204 15.94 4.34 -17.28
N MET A 205 15.93 5.67 -17.18
CA MET A 205 16.73 6.52 -18.06
C MET A 205 18.24 6.31 -17.82
N LEU A 206 18.66 6.19 -16.56
CA LEU A 206 20.03 5.93 -16.17
C LEU A 206 20.51 4.60 -16.75
N LEU A 207 19.76 3.51 -16.54
CA LEU A 207 20.07 2.19 -17.08
C LEU A 207 20.17 2.19 -18.61
N SER A 208 19.26 2.90 -19.29
CA SER A 208 19.29 2.99 -20.75
C SER A 208 20.51 3.74 -21.30
N SER A 209 21.09 4.66 -20.52
CA SER A 209 22.26 5.44 -20.92
C SER A 209 23.58 4.65 -20.88
N LEU A 210 23.64 3.54 -20.12
CA LEU A 210 24.85 2.71 -20.03
C LEU A 210 25.21 2.07 -21.37
N ALA A 211 24.22 1.64 -22.15
CA ALA A 211 24.42 0.99 -23.45
C ALA A 211 25.16 1.91 -24.46
N PRO A 212 24.67 3.12 -24.79
CA PRO A 212 25.36 4.01 -25.74
C PRO A 212 26.73 4.47 -25.24
N ILE A 213 26.92 4.70 -23.94
CA ILE A 213 28.22 5.09 -23.38
C ILE A 213 29.24 3.95 -23.54
N SER A 214 28.82 2.72 -23.29
CA SER A 214 29.68 1.54 -23.44
C SER A 214 30.03 1.29 -24.91
N VAL A 215 29.08 1.49 -25.84
CA VAL A 215 29.33 1.39 -27.29
C VAL A 215 30.27 2.50 -27.77
N SER A 216 30.13 3.72 -27.26
CA SER A 216 31.05 4.82 -27.56
C SER A 216 32.48 4.49 -27.10
N ALA A 217 32.63 4.01 -25.87
CA ALA A 217 33.93 3.60 -25.33
C ALA A 217 34.54 2.43 -26.11
N ALA A 218 33.72 1.43 -26.45
CA ALA A 218 34.16 0.29 -27.25
C ALA A 218 34.62 0.70 -28.64
N SER A 219 34.01 1.72 -29.25
CA SER A 219 34.32 2.17 -30.60
C SER A 219 35.44 3.21 -30.68
N ALA A 220 35.93 3.72 -29.54
CA ALA A 220 36.96 4.75 -29.48
C ALA A 220 38.35 4.33 -29.99
N PRO A 221 38.84 3.09 -29.76
CA PRO A 221 40.16 2.70 -30.27
C PRO A 221 40.21 2.66 -31.80
N PRO A 222 41.28 3.22 -32.41
CA PRO A 222 41.49 3.12 -33.85
C PRO A 222 41.84 1.67 -34.24
N GLY A 223 41.34 1.22 -35.39
CA GLY A 223 41.61 -0.11 -35.94
C GLY A 223 40.38 -1.02 -35.98
N GLY A 224 40.57 -2.22 -36.54
CA GLY A 224 39.53 -3.25 -36.63
C GLY A 224 39.05 -3.71 -35.25
N VAL A 225 37.81 -4.21 -35.19
CA VAL A 225 37.21 -4.71 -33.94
C VAL A 225 38.07 -5.83 -33.35
N GLY A 226 38.53 -5.64 -32.11
CA GLY A 226 39.41 -6.58 -31.45
C GLY A 226 39.27 -6.54 -29.92
N SER A 227 40.18 -7.24 -29.23
CA SER A 227 40.20 -7.28 -27.77
C SER A 227 40.29 -5.90 -27.10
N PRO A 228 41.00 -4.87 -27.62
CA PRO A 228 41.05 -3.56 -26.97
C PRO A 228 39.69 -2.87 -26.90
N HIS A 229 38.87 -3.01 -27.95
CA HIS A 229 37.50 -2.47 -28.02
C HIS A 229 36.60 -3.12 -26.97
N ALA A 230 36.69 -4.44 -26.83
CA ALA A 230 35.91 -5.19 -25.84
C ALA A 230 36.28 -4.80 -24.41
N VAL A 231 37.58 -4.68 -24.11
CA VAL A 231 38.06 -4.31 -22.77
C VAL A 231 37.60 -2.91 -22.37
N LEU A 232 37.68 -1.92 -23.27
CA LEU A 232 37.22 -0.56 -22.95
C LEU A 232 35.70 -0.49 -22.82
N GLY A 233 34.95 -1.13 -23.72
CA GLY A 233 33.49 -1.18 -23.62
C GLY A 233 33.01 -1.80 -22.31
N PHE A 234 33.58 -2.94 -21.94
CA PHE A 234 33.22 -3.66 -20.71
C PHE A 234 33.72 -2.93 -19.46
N GLY A 235 34.89 -2.31 -19.51
CA GLY A 235 35.42 -1.48 -18.43
C GLY A 235 34.51 -0.28 -18.13
N VAL A 236 34.04 0.42 -19.16
CA VAL A 236 33.12 1.54 -18.98
C VAL A 236 31.74 1.07 -18.51
N LEU A 237 31.24 -0.06 -19.03
CA LEU A 237 29.98 -0.64 -18.59
C LEU A 237 30.02 -1.02 -17.10
N THR A 238 31.10 -1.66 -16.64
CA THR A 238 31.25 -2.12 -15.26
C THR A 238 31.38 -0.94 -14.28
N VAL A 239 32.18 0.07 -14.62
CA VAL A 239 32.28 1.30 -13.83
C VAL A 239 30.93 2.04 -13.79
N GLY A 240 30.26 2.16 -14.94
CA GLY A 240 28.93 2.76 -15.04
C GLY A 240 27.89 2.01 -14.22
N ALA A 241 27.90 0.67 -14.23
CA ALA A 241 27.00 -0.16 -13.45
C ALA A 241 27.28 -0.04 -11.94
N MET A 242 28.55 0.04 -11.51
CA MET A 242 28.88 0.29 -10.11
C MET A 242 28.38 1.67 -9.64
N LEU A 243 28.53 2.70 -10.47
CA LEU A 243 27.98 4.02 -10.18
C LEU A 243 26.45 3.97 -10.11
N ALA A 244 25.80 3.32 -11.07
CA ALA A 244 24.35 3.12 -11.07
C ALA A 244 23.87 2.46 -9.77
N LEU A 245 24.47 1.32 -9.37
CA LEU A 245 24.12 0.61 -8.13
C LEU A 245 24.40 1.44 -6.86
N ARG A 246 25.36 2.37 -6.90
CA ARG A 246 25.64 3.26 -5.78
C ARG A 246 24.58 4.37 -5.65
N PHE A 247 24.04 4.84 -6.77
CA PHE A 247 23.07 5.94 -6.81
C PHE A 247 21.61 5.46 -6.82
N THR A 248 21.37 4.23 -7.24
CA THR A 248 20.09 3.55 -7.21
C THR A 248 20.02 2.67 -5.96
N GLY A 249 19.16 3.02 -5.01
CA GLY A 249 18.91 2.30 -3.75
C GLY A 249 17.44 2.14 -3.46
#